data_AF-A0A1B9YTN1-F1
#
_entry.id   AF-A0A1B9YTN1-F1
#
_cell.length_a   1.000
_cell.length_b   1.000
_cell.length_c   1.000
_cell.angle_alpha   90.00
_cell.angle_beta   90.00
_cell.angle_gamma   90.00
#
_symmetry.space_group_name_H-M   'P 1'
#
loop_
_entity.id
_entity.type
_entity.pdbx_description
1 polymer ?
#
loop_
_entity_poly.entity_id
_entity_poly.type
_entity_poly.pdbx_seq_one_letter_code
_entity_poly.pdbx_strand_id
1 'polypeptide(L)'
;MIIRFLAIILTGLAVIAPAAHLFELRHKMQMSEQDYFVVQRIYVGWWVVGLFLPASLIANLALAVEVRADKLALWLAGAAIALIIVNLAIFLIWTNPVNVATDNWTVRPEDWQTSRRHWEYSHAVNAGVTLLAFCAATLAALRMKA
;
A
#
# COMPACT_ATOMS: atom_id res chain seq x y z
N MET A 1 -23.79 5.24 -2.70
CA MET A 1 -22.96 6.25 -3.41
C MET A 1 -21.76 6.69 -2.58
N ILE A 2 -21.96 7.21 -1.36
CA ILE A 2 -20.85 7.69 -0.51
C ILE A 2 -19.85 6.57 -0.16
N ILE A 3 -20.33 5.39 0.27
CA ILE A 3 -19.45 4.26 0.62
C ILE A 3 -18.62 3.81 -0.58
N ARG A 4 -19.25 3.66 -1.75
CA ARG A 4 -18.58 3.35 -3.02
C ARG A 4 -17.48 4.36 -3.36
N PHE A 5 -17.81 5.65 -3.26
CA PHE A 5 -16.84 6.73 -3.49
C PHE A 5 -15.66 6.65 -2.52
N LEU A 6 -15.94 6.48 -1.22
CA LEU A 6 -14.90 6.37 -0.19
C LEU A 6 -14.01 5.14 -0.40
N ALA A 7 -14.59 3.98 -0.74
CA ALA A 7 -13.82 2.78 -1.03
C ALA A 7 -12.88 2.99 -2.23
N ILE A 8 -13.37 3.61 -3.31
CA ILE A 8 -12.54 3.92 -4.49
C ILE A 8 -11.42 4.89 -4.11
N ILE A 9 -11.75 6.06 -3.53
CA ILE A 9 -10.76 7.11 -3.31
C ILE A 9 -9.72 6.70 -2.27
N LEU A 10 -10.12 6.07 -1.17
CA LEU A 10 -9.18 5.66 -0.11
C LEU A 10 -8.26 4.52 -0.58
N THR A 11 -8.78 3.53 -1.32
CA THR A 11 -7.93 2.47 -1.87
C THR A 11 -7.00 3.02 -2.96
N GLY A 12 -7.47 3.96 -3.80
CA GLY A 12 -6.64 4.62 -4.80
C GLY A 12 -5.51 5.45 -4.16
N LEU A 13 -5.79 6.22 -3.12
CA LEU A 13 -4.79 6.98 -2.37
C LEU A 13 -3.76 6.08 -1.68
N ALA A 14 -4.17 4.89 -1.22
CA ALA A 14 -3.25 3.91 -0.63
C ALA A 14 -2.21 3.34 -1.62
N VAL A 15 -2.42 3.51 -2.94
CA VAL A 15 -1.44 3.12 -3.97
C VAL A 15 -0.25 4.10 -4.03
N ILE A 16 -0.43 5.36 -3.62
CA ILE A 16 0.53 6.46 -3.86
C ILE A 16 1.93 6.12 -3.33
N ALA A 17 2.05 5.85 -2.03
CA ALA A 17 3.34 5.59 -1.40
C ALA A 17 4.06 4.37 -2.02
N PRO A 18 3.48 3.17 -2.07
CA PRO A 18 4.20 2.02 -2.64
C PRO A 18 4.48 2.16 -4.14
N ALA A 19 3.63 2.84 -4.91
CA ALA A 19 3.90 3.11 -6.32
C ALA A 19 5.10 4.05 -6.52
N ALA A 20 5.25 5.09 -5.69
CA ALA A 20 6.43 5.97 -5.75
C ALA A 20 7.72 5.16 -5.57
N HIS A 21 7.76 4.26 -4.59
CA HIS A 21 8.87 3.32 -4.39
C HIS A 21 9.12 2.42 -5.60
N LEU A 22 8.08 1.84 -6.18
CA LEU A 22 8.20 1.00 -7.37
C LEU A 22 8.84 1.75 -8.54
N PHE A 23 8.40 2.98 -8.82
CA PHE A 23 8.92 3.77 -9.94
C PHE A 23 10.37 4.25 -9.71
N GLU A 24 10.77 4.46 -8.46
CA GLU A 24 12.13 4.86 -8.10
C GLU A 24 13.09 3.68 -7.92
N LEU A 25 12.55 2.46 -7.78
CA LEU A 25 13.27 1.24 -7.38
C LEU A 25 14.57 1.03 -8.15
N ARG A 26 14.52 1.06 -9.49
CA ARG A 26 15.69 0.77 -10.32
C ARG A 26 16.87 1.70 -10.00
N HIS A 27 16.60 2.99 -9.85
CA HIS A 27 17.64 3.98 -9.57
C HIS A 27 18.11 3.88 -8.13
N LYS A 28 17.20 3.73 -7.15
CA LYS A 28 17.56 3.58 -5.73
C LYS A 28 18.44 2.36 -5.44
N MET A 29 18.25 1.27 -6.18
CA MET A 29 19.07 0.06 -6.02
C MET A 29 20.51 0.23 -6.50
N GLN A 30 20.78 1.23 -7.35
CA GLN A 30 22.11 1.52 -7.90
C GLN A 30 22.83 2.65 -7.15
N MET A 31 22.12 3.37 -6.27
CA MET A 31 22.69 4.48 -5.50
C MET A 31 23.75 4.01 -4.52
N SER A 32 24.73 4.89 -4.30
CA SER A 32 25.61 4.82 -3.14
C SER A 32 24.78 4.93 -1.86
N GLU A 33 25.35 4.49 -0.73
CA GLU A 33 24.71 4.66 0.58
C GLU A 33 24.35 6.13 0.83
N GLN A 34 25.31 7.04 0.62
CA GLN A 34 25.12 8.45 0.85
C GLN A 34 23.95 9.02 0.04
N ASP A 35 23.89 8.72 -1.25
CA ASP A 35 22.81 9.23 -2.12
C ASP A 35 21.45 8.64 -1.74
N TYR A 36 21.41 7.34 -1.40
CA TYR A 36 20.18 6.69 -0.96
C TYR A 36 19.62 7.35 0.30
N PHE A 37 20.45 7.62 1.30
CA PHE A 37 20.02 8.29 2.53
C PHE A 37 19.61 9.75 2.28
N VAL A 38 20.24 10.46 1.33
CA VAL A 38 19.78 11.79 0.92
C VAL A 38 18.38 11.73 0.32
N VAL A 39 18.11 10.77 -0.58
CA VAL A 39 16.78 10.56 -1.16
C VAL A 39 15.77 10.15 -0.08
N GLN A 40 16.12 9.26 0.85
CA GLN A 40 15.21 8.85 1.93
C GLN A 40 14.70 10.03 2.77
N ARG A 41 15.49 11.10 2.93
CA ARG A 41 15.05 12.28 3.69
C ARG A 41 13.84 13.01 3.09
N ILE A 42 13.56 12.85 1.79
CA ILE A 42 12.37 13.45 1.17
C ILE A 42 11.07 12.74 1.60
N TYR A 43 11.18 11.53 2.16
CA TYR A 43 10.07 10.72 2.67
C TYR A 43 9.73 10.99 4.15
N VAL A 44 10.46 11.88 4.83
CA VAL A 44 10.13 12.28 6.21
C VAL A 44 8.69 12.80 6.26
N GLY A 45 7.88 12.23 7.16
CA GLY A 45 6.46 12.59 7.32
C GLY A 45 5.48 11.82 6.43
N TRP A 46 5.94 10.97 5.51
CA TRP A 46 5.06 10.20 4.62
C TRP A 46 4.23 9.12 5.32
N TRP A 47 4.48 8.84 6.60
CA TRP A 47 3.66 7.93 7.41
C TRP A 47 2.16 8.28 7.38
N VAL A 48 1.82 9.56 7.17
CA VAL A 48 0.43 10.03 7.02
C VAL A 48 -0.25 9.39 5.80
N VAL A 49 0.47 9.18 4.70
CA VAL A 49 -0.05 8.48 3.50
C VAL A 49 -0.38 7.01 3.83
N GLY A 50 0.38 6.41 4.75
CA GLY A 50 0.12 5.07 5.26
C GLY A 50 -1.25 4.92 5.94
N LEU A 51 -1.84 6.01 6.46
CA LEU A 51 -3.17 5.98 7.10
C LEU A 51 -4.31 5.69 6.12
N PHE A 52 -4.09 5.87 4.81
CA PHE A 52 -5.09 5.49 3.81
C PHE A 52 -5.31 3.98 3.74
N LEU A 53 -4.31 3.17 4.11
CA LEU A 53 -4.44 1.70 4.09
C LEU A 53 -5.51 1.19 5.09
N PRO A 54 -5.44 1.47 6.41
CA PRO A 54 -6.50 1.07 7.34
C PRO A 54 -7.85 1.75 7.02
N ALA A 55 -7.85 3.01 6.57
CA ALA A 55 -9.08 3.67 6.13
C ALA A 55 -9.73 2.95 4.93
N SER A 56 -8.92 2.49 3.97
CA SER A 56 -9.39 1.73 2.82
C SER A 56 -9.97 0.37 3.22
N LEU A 57 -9.40 -0.30 4.23
CA LEU A 57 -9.93 -1.56 4.75
C LEU A 57 -11.35 -1.36 5.31
N ILE A 58 -11.54 -0.34 6.14
CA ILE A 58 -12.85 0.01 6.73
C ILE A 58 -13.86 0.33 5.63
N ALA A 59 -13.46 1.14 4.64
CA ALA A 59 -14.33 1.49 3.52
C ALA A 59 -14.72 0.28 2.66
N ASN A 60 -13.81 -0.67 2.43
CA ASN A 60 -14.11 -1.88 1.67
C ASN A 60 -14.96 -2.89 2.45
N LEU A 61 -14.83 -2.95 3.78
CA LEU A 61 -15.77 -3.70 4.64
C LEU A 61 -17.19 -3.12 4.53
N ALA A 62 -17.33 -1.80 4.60
CA ALA A 62 -18.61 -1.14 4.38
C ALA A 62 -19.15 -1.36 2.95
N LEU A 63 -18.27 -1.35 1.93
CA LEU A 63 -18.64 -1.64 0.55
C LEU A 63 -19.19 -3.07 0.41
N ALA A 64 -18.53 -4.07 1.01
CA ALA A 64 -18.98 -5.45 0.99
C ALA A 64 -20.40 -5.59 1.58
N VAL A 65 -20.70 -4.86 2.66
CA VAL A 65 -22.05 -4.80 3.24
C VAL A 65 -23.03 -4.14 2.27
N GLU A 66 -22.67 -3.01 1.63
CA GLU A 66 -23.54 -2.31 0.67
C GLU A 66 -23.87 -3.20 -0.55
N VAL A 67 -22.90 -3.95 -1.07
CA VAL A 67 -23.07 -4.75 -2.30
C VAL A 67 -23.49 -6.20 -2.06
N ARG A 68 -23.75 -6.61 -0.81
CA ARG A 68 -23.99 -8.01 -0.39
C ARG A 68 -25.06 -8.77 -1.18
N ALA A 69 -26.01 -8.05 -1.79
CA ALA A 69 -27.07 -8.66 -2.60
C ALA A 69 -26.61 -9.08 -4.00
N ASP A 70 -25.49 -8.54 -4.51
CA ASP A 70 -24.86 -8.95 -5.78
C ASP A 70 -23.65 -9.83 -5.47
N LYS A 71 -23.76 -11.13 -5.79
CA LYS A 71 -22.72 -12.11 -5.48
C LYS A 71 -21.36 -11.74 -6.09
N LEU A 72 -21.33 -11.26 -7.32
CA LEU A 72 -20.07 -10.93 -7.98
C LEU A 72 -19.47 -9.65 -7.38
N ALA A 73 -20.28 -8.62 -7.10
CA ALA A 73 -19.80 -7.43 -6.40
C ALA A 73 -19.24 -7.76 -5.01
N LEU A 74 -19.91 -8.67 -4.28
CA LEU A 74 -19.47 -9.14 -2.97
C LEU A 74 -18.12 -9.89 -3.05
N TRP A 75 -17.95 -10.77 -4.04
CA TRP A 75 -16.66 -11.46 -4.27
C TRP A 75 -15.53 -10.49 -4.60
N LEU A 76 -15.80 -9.47 -5.43
CA LEU A 76 -14.81 -8.44 -5.77
C LEU A 76 -14.45 -7.57 -4.55
N ALA A 77 -15.42 -7.18 -3.73
CA ALA A 77 -15.16 -6.47 -2.47
C ALA A 77 -14.36 -7.34 -1.49
N GLY A 78 -14.69 -8.63 -1.39
CA GLY A 78 -13.94 -9.61 -0.60
C GLY A 78 -12.49 -9.78 -1.07
N ALA A 79 -12.26 -9.81 -2.39
CA ALA A 79 -10.91 -9.86 -2.97
C ALA A 79 -10.12 -8.59 -2.64
N ALA A 80 -10.73 -7.40 -2.74
CA ALA A 80 -10.10 -6.14 -2.34
C ALA A 80 -9.67 -6.15 -0.86
N ILE A 81 -10.56 -6.60 0.04
CA ILE A 81 -10.27 -6.74 1.48
C ILE A 81 -9.09 -7.68 1.71
N ALA A 82 -9.10 -8.86 1.07
CA ALA A 82 -8.02 -9.84 1.20
C ALA A 82 -6.68 -9.28 0.73
N LEU A 83 -6.64 -8.55 -0.39
CA LEU A 83 -5.43 -7.92 -0.90
C LEU A 83 -4.93 -6.80 0.02
N ILE A 84 -5.82 -6.01 0.63
CA ILE A 84 -5.43 -5.01 1.64
C ILE A 84 -4.82 -5.68 2.87
N ILE A 85 -5.35 -6.83 3.31
CA ILE A 85 -4.78 -7.63 4.41
C ILE A 85 -3.40 -8.18 4.02
N VAL A 86 -3.23 -8.67 2.79
CA VAL A 86 -1.93 -9.11 2.27
C VAL A 86 -0.92 -7.97 2.29
N ASN A 87 -1.32 -6.76 1.88
CA ASN A 87 -0.45 -5.58 1.98
C ASN A 87 -0.01 -5.33 3.44
N LEU A 88 -0.97 -5.31 4.38
CA LEU A 88 -0.67 -5.14 5.80
C LEU A 88 0.31 -6.19 6.32
N ALA A 89 0.13 -7.46 5.92
CA ALA A 89 1.05 -8.53 6.28
C ALA A 89 2.46 -8.27 5.71
N ILE A 90 2.57 -7.87 4.44
CA ILE A 90 3.85 -7.52 3.82
C ILE A 90 4.52 -6.36 4.56
N PHE A 91 3.75 -5.32 4.89
CA PHE A 91 4.26 -4.19 5.65
C PHE A 91 4.80 -4.62 7.02
N LEU A 92 4.03 -5.40 7.78
CA LEU A 92 4.43 -5.83 9.13
C LEU A 92 5.66 -6.74 9.13
N ILE A 93 5.80 -7.61 8.12
CA ILE A 93 6.87 -8.60 8.07
C ILE A 93 8.17 -8.03 7.48
N TRP A 94 8.11 -7.16 6.46
CA TRP A 94 9.31 -6.69 5.75
C TRP A 94 9.57 -5.18 5.87
N THR A 95 8.54 -4.34 5.83
CA THR A 95 8.72 -2.88 5.84
C THR A 95 8.93 -2.34 7.25
N ASN A 96 8.06 -2.70 8.19
CA ASN A 96 8.06 -2.19 9.55
C ASN A 96 9.33 -2.55 10.34
N PRO A 97 9.90 -3.77 10.24
CA PRO A 97 11.16 -4.07 10.93
C PRO A 97 12.31 -3.18 10.47
N VAL A 98 12.36 -2.84 9.18
CA VAL A 98 13.37 -1.90 8.66
C VAL A 98 13.10 -0.47 9.14
N ASN A 99 11.84 -0.02 9.16
CA ASN A 99 11.50 1.29 9.73
C ASN A 99 11.95 1.41 11.18
N VAL A 100 11.73 0.37 11.99
CA VAL A 100 12.18 0.34 13.40
C VAL A 100 13.70 0.34 13.50
N ALA A 101 14.39 -0.53 12.75
CA ALA A 101 15.85 -0.67 12.83
C ALA A 101 16.62 0.57 12.35
N THR A 102 16.03 1.34 11.43
CA THR A 102 16.64 2.54 10.85
C THR A 102 16.12 3.84 11.45
N ASP A 103 15.21 3.77 12.43
CA ASP A 103 14.40 4.90 12.90
C ASP A 103 13.87 5.74 11.71
N ASN A 104 13.15 5.07 10.82
CA ASN A 104 12.64 5.61 9.56
C ASN A 104 13.74 6.25 8.69
N TRP A 105 14.83 5.50 8.45
CA TRP A 105 15.99 5.92 7.66
C TRP A 105 16.75 7.15 8.19
N THR A 106 16.58 7.48 9.47
CA THR A 106 17.37 8.54 10.13
C THR A 106 18.67 8.01 10.74
N VAL A 107 18.73 6.70 11.03
CA VAL A 107 19.90 5.98 11.53
C VAL A 107 20.43 5.04 10.44
N ARG A 108 21.75 4.98 10.31
CA ARG A 108 22.45 4.10 9.36
C ARG A 108 22.81 2.77 10.03
N PRO A 109 22.19 1.65 9.66
CA PRO A 109 22.59 0.34 10.17
C PRO A 109 23.83 -0.18 9.43
N GLU A 110 24.58 -1.08 10.07
CA GLU A 110 25.74 -1.72 9.45
C GLU A 110 25.36 -2.52 8.19
N ASP A 111 24.23 -3.23 8.21
CA ASP A 111 23.68 -3.95 7.04
C ASP A 111 22.58 -3.14 6.31
N TRP A 112 22.94 -1.91 5.90
CA TRP A 112 22.01 -1.02 5.18
C TRP A 112 21.55 -1.59 3.83
N GLN A 113 22.37 -2.43 3.18
CA GLN A 113 22.06 -2.98 1.87
C GLN A 113 20.92 -4.00 1.94
N THR A 114 20.93 -4.88 2.95
CA THR A 114 19.82 -5.80 3.21
C THR A 114 18.57 -5.03 3.62
N SER A 115 18.72 -4.03 4.49
CA SER A 115 17.62 -3.14 4.89
C SER A 115 16.97 -2.47 3.67
N ARG A 116 17.78 -1.93 2.74
CA ARG A 116 17.30 -1.31 1.49
C ARG A 116 16.54 -2.31 0.64
N ARG A 117 17.09 -3.52 0.45
CA ARG A 117 16.43 -4.56 -0.34
C ARG A 117 15.05 -4.90 0.25
N HIS A 118 14.98 -5.26 1.53
CA HIS A 118 13.70 -5.63 2.15
C HIS A 118 12.68 -4.48 2.06
N TRP A 119 13.12 -3.26 2.30
CA TRP A 119 12.24 -2.11 2.30
C TRP A 119 11.75 -1.72 0.90
N GLU A 120 12.63 -1.57 -0.08
CA GLU A 120 12.22 -1.15 -1.44
C GLU A 120 11.44 -2.25 -2.16
N TYR A 121 11.84 -3.53 -2.04
CA TYR A 121 11.09 -4.63 -2.67
C TYR A 121 9.73 -4.88 -1.99
N SER A 122 9.61 -4.73 -0.67
CA SER A 122 8.30 -4.86 0.00
C SER A 122 7.32 -3.79 -0.47
N HIS A 123 7.76 -2.54 -0.63
CA HIS A 123 6.94 -1.49 -1.24
C HIS A 123 6.59 -1.78 -2.70
N ALA A 124 7.55 -2.25 -3.49
CA ALA A 124 7.32 -2.61 -4.90
C ALA A 124 6.25 -3.71 -5.05
N VAL A 125 6.31 -4.76 -4.23
CA VAL A 125 5.27 -5.80 -4.19
C VAL A 125 3.93 -5.23 -3.73
N ASN A 126 3.95 -4.40 -2.68
CA ASN A 126 2.75 -3.75 -2.17
C ASN A 126 2.11 -2.80 -3.19
N ALA A 127 2.87 -2.22 -4.12
CA ALA A 127 2.32 -1.39 -5.18
C ALA A 127 1.39 -2.19 -6.08
N GLY A 128 1.84 -3.39 -6.50
CA GLY A 128 1.03 -4.31 -7.30
C GLY A 128 -0.18 -4.84 -6.53
N VAL A 129 0.03 -5.26 -5.27
CA VAL A 129 -1.06 -5.78 -4.42
C VAL A 129 -2.14 -4.73 -4.19
N THR A 130 -1.77 -3.48 -3.85
CA THR A 130 -2.74 -2.41 -3.62
C THR A 130 -3.40 -1.96 -4.92
N LEU A 131 -2.69 -1.96 -6.05
CA LEU A 131 -3.30 -1.67 -7.35
C LEU A 131 -4.38 -2.71 -7.71
N LEU A 132 -4.11 -4.00 -7.46
CA LEU A 132 -5.11 -5.06 -7.65
C LEU A 132 -6.31 -4.87 -6.70
N ALA A 133 -6.05 -4.47 -5.45
CA ALA A 133 -7.12 -4.16 -4.50
C ALA A 133 -7.97 -2.97 -4.98
N PHE A 134 -7.34 -1.93 -5.52
CA PHE A 134 -8.01 -0.77 -6.09
C PHE A 134 -8.89 -1.14 -7.29
N CYS A 135 -8.37 -1.96 -8.20
CA CYS A 135 -9.15 -2.47 -9.34
C CYS A 135 -10.37 -3.27 -8.87
N ALA A 136 -10.19 -4.20 -7.92
CA ALA A 136 -11.28 -5.02 -7.38
C ALA A 136 -12.34 -4.17 -6.67
N ALA A 137 -11.93 -3.22 -5.83
CA ALA A 137 -12.81 -2.29 -5.13
C ALA A 137 -13.61 -1.42 -6.12
N THR A 138 -12.95 -0.92 -7.17
CA THR A 138 -13.58 -0.10 -8.21
C THR A 138 -14.61 -0.90 -9.00
N LEU A 139 -14.27 -2.13 -9.42
CA LEU A 139 -15.21 -3.00 -10.13
C LEU A 139 -16.41 -3.37 -9.25
N ALA A 140 -16.20 -3.65 -7.96
CA ALA A 140 -17.29 -3.89 -7.01
C ALA A 140 -18.20 -2.65 -6.85
N ALA A 141 -17.61 -1.46 -6.75
CA ALA A 141 -18.31 -0.21 -6.54
C ALA A 141 -19.07 0.29 -7.78
N LEU A 142 -18.53 0.09 -8.99
CA LEU A 142 -19.19 0.48 -10.24
C LEU A 142 -20.30 -0.50 -10.66
N ARG A 143 -20.30 -1.71 -10.09
CA ARG A 143 -21.37 -2.68 -10.36
C ARG A 143 -22.68 -2.17 -9.75
N MET A 144 -23.59 -1.77 -10.62
CA MET A 144 -24.96 -1.46 -10.26
C MET A 144 -25.82 -2.67 -10.66
N LYS A 145 -26.68 -3.13 -9.75
CA LYS A 145 -27.81 -3.95 -10.19
C LYS A 145 -28.70 -3.04 -11.04
N ALA A 146 -28.97 -3.45 -12.27
CA ALA A 146 -30.12 -2.95 -13.02
C ALA A 146 -31.41 -3.36 -12.32
#